data_AF-A0A3S4Z471-F1
#
_entry.id   AF-A0A3S4Z471-F1
#
_cell.length_a   1.000
_cell.length_b   1.000
_cell.length_c   1.000
_cell.angle_alpha   90.00
_cell.angle_beta   90.00
_cell.angle_gamma   90.00
#
_symmetry.space_group_name_H-M   'P 1'
#
loop_
_entity.id
_entity.type
_entity.pdbx_description
1 polymer ?
#
loop_
_entity_poly.entity_id
_entity_poly.type
_entity_poly.pdbx_seq_one_letter_code
_entity_poly.pdbx_strand_id
1 'polypeptide(L)'
;MMVVAARKGDNEHVSEQLNDTRTRARGWPVVIIAALCVGAAVFVWRAVVAVTEAVVAGNYLVAVTTIVAALTWLAGCVGVVHNGKRMRRLAAIAWLINLLGAGAGLIWPEYFARVSPWFEAGSTYYYLPTLGVVVALAWLAWSRPAALAARQ
;
A
#
# COMPACT_ATOMS: atom_id res chain seq x y z
N MET A 1 -65.94 9.86 -9.60
CA MET A 1 -64.96 8.95 -10.24
C MET A 1 -63.71 9.79 -10.52
N MET A 2 -62.76 9.79 -9.58
CA MET A 2 -61.66 10.76 -9.53
C MET A 2 -60.39 10.09 -10.04
N VAL A 3 -59.89 10.56 -11.18
CA VAL A 3 -58.62 10.12 -11.77
C VAL A 3 -57.49 10.75 -10.96
N VAL A 4 -56.77 9.92 -10.19
CA VAL A 4 -55.54 10.32 -9.50
C VAL A 4 -54.41 10.24 -10.51
N ALA A 5 -53.95 11.40 -10.99
CA ALA A 5 -52.73 11.53 -11.77
C ALA A 5 -51.52 11.33 -10.84
N ALA A 6 -50.85 10.18 -10.96
CA ALA A 6 -49.60 9.92 -10.26
C ALA A 6 -48.47 10.80 -10.85
N ARG A 7 -47.94 11.61 -9.95
CA ARG A 7 -46.84 12.56 -10.01
C ARG A 7 -45.65 12.11 -10.88
N LYS A 8 -45.29 12.92 -11.88
CA LYS A 8 -44.07 12.83 -12.71
C LYS A 8 -42.76 13.11 -11.93
N GLY A 9 -42.81 13.23 -10.60
CA GLY A 9 -41.71 13.73 -9.75
C GLY A 9 -40.87 12.66 -9.05
N ASP A 10 -41.32 11.40 -9.01
CA ASP A 10 -40.67 10.41 -8.13
C ASP A 10 -39.47 9.67 -8.78
N ASN A 11 -39.22 9.88 -10.07
CA ASN A 11 -38.13 9.23 -10.80
C ASN A 11 -36.85 10.09 -10.96
N GLU A 12 -36.85 11.35 -10.51
CA GLU A 12 -35.65 12.21 -10.62
C GLU A 12 -34.57 11.90 -9.55
N HIS A 13 -34.89 11.08 -8.54
CA HIS A 13 -33.98 10.79 -7.43
C HIS A 13 -33.09 9.55 -7.59
N VAL A 14 -33.20 8.79 -8.69
CA VAL A 14 -32.40 7.54 -8.90
C VAL A 14 -31.15 7.77 -9.75
N SER A 15 -31.00 8.94 -10.35
CA SER A 15 -29.84 9.29 -11.17
C SER A 15 -29.28 10.66 -10.80
N GLU A 16 -29.16 10.93 -9.49
CA GLU A 16 -28.03 11.72 -9.04
C GLU A 16 -26.79 10.89 -9.42
N GLN A 17 -26.30 11.15 -10.63
CA GLN A 17 -24.98 10.75 -11.06
C GLN A 17 -24.07 11.01 -9.88
N LEU A 18 -23.59 9.93 -9.25
CA LEU A 18 -22.41 9.94 -8.40
C LEU A 18 -21.28 10.43 -9.28
N ASN A 19 -21.24 11.74 -9.51
CA ASN A 19 -20.20 12.42 -10.22
C ASN A 19 -19.03 12.32 -9.26
N ASP A 20 -18.25 11.25 -9.43
CA ASP A 20 -17.08 10.96 -8.63
C ASP A 20 -16.05 12.06 -8.93
N THR A 21 -16.21 13.17 -8.22
CA THR A 21 -15.36 14.35 -8.21
C THR A 21 -14.09 14.09 -7.41
N ARG A 22 -13.77 12.83 -7.08
CA ARG A 22 -12.45 12.48 -6.59
C ARG A 22 -11.46 12.76 -7.71
N THR A 23 -10.65 13.80 -7.50
CA THR A 23 -9.43 14.05 -8.27
C THR A 23 -8.60 12.77 -8.31
N ARG A 24 -8.75 12.02 -9.40
CA ARG A 24 -7.89 10.89 -9.75
C ARG A 24 -6.46 11.44 -9.74
N ALA A 25 -5.53 10.77 -9.06
CA ALA A 25 -4.14 11.20 -9.04
C ALA A 25 -3.62 11.26 -10.49
N ARG A 26 -3.53 12.47 -11.04
CA ARG A 26 -3.10 12.74 -12.42
C ARG A 26 -1.78 13.51 -12.31
N GLY A 27 -0.74 13.02 -12.99
CA GLY A 27 0.61 13.62 -12.98
C GLY A 27 1.67 12.76 -12.29
N TRP A 28 2.70 13.41 -11.73
CA TRP A 28 3.89 12.80 -11.10
C TRP A 28 3.63 11.67 -10.08
N PRO A 29 2.57 11.70 -9.25
CA PRO A 29 2.32 10.64 -8.26
C PRO A 29 2.12 9.25 -8.86
N VAL A 30 1.69 9.16 -10.12
CA VAL A 30 1.52 7.88 -10.82
C VAL A 30 2.84 7.14 -10.96
N VAL A 31 3.95 7.86 -11.15
CA VAL A 31 5.29 7.26 -11.28
C VAL A 31 5.71 6.59 -9.96
N ILE A 32 5.45 7.26 -8.83
CA ILE A 32 5.74 6.70 -7.50
C ILE A 32 4.88 5.45 -7.26
N ILE A 33 3.59 5.52 -7.56
CA ILE A 33 2.67 4.38 -7.40
C ILE A 33 3.11 3.20 -8.27
N ALA A 34 3.45 3.46 -9.52
CA ALA A 34 3.95 2.43 -10.43
C ALA A 34 5.24 1.79 -9.89
N ALA A 35 6.19 2.59 -9.41
CA ALA A 35 7.43 2.08 -8.82
C ALA A 35 7.17 1.21 -7.58
N LEU A 36 6.29 1.63 -6.67
CA LEU A 36 5.91 0.85 -5.48
C LEU A 36 5.28 -0.50 -5.85
N CYS A 37 4.49 -0.53 -6.92
CA CYS A 37 3.82 -1.75 -7.37
C CYS A 37 4.74 -2.67 -8.18
N VAL A 38 5.72 -2.13 -8.93
CA VAL A 38 6.84 -2.92 -9.46
C VAL A 38 7.63 -3.55 -8.31
N GLY A 39 7.94 -2.79 -7.26
CA GLY A 39 8.55 -3.31 -6.04
C GLY A 39 7.73 -4.43 -5.42
N ALA A 40 6.40 -4.26 -5.33
CA ALA A 40 5.50 -5.29 -4.82
C ALA A 40 5.58 -6.58 -5.63
N ALA A 41 5.54 -6.49 -6.96
CA ALA A 41 5.67 -7.66 -7.83
C ALA A 41 7.02 -8.37 -7.64
N VAL A 42 8.12 -7.61 -7.59
CA VAL A 42 9.47 -8.16 -7.36
C VAL A 42 9.56 -8.86 -6.00
N PHE A 43 9.09 -8.24 -4.92
CA PHE A 43 9.20 -8.81 -3.58
C PHE A 43 8.29 -10.02 -3.40
N VAL A 44 7.09 -10.02 -3.98
CA VAL A 44 6.22 -11.21 -3.97
C VAL A 44 6.89 -12.37 -4.70
N TRP A 45 7.41 -12.14 -5.90
CA TRP A 45 8.12 -13.18 -6.66
C TRP A 45 9.33 -13.73 -5.89
N ARG A 46 10.18 -12.84 -5.36
CA ARG A 46 11.38 -13.23 -4.60
C ARG A 46 11.04 -13.93 -3.30
N ALA A 47 9.94 -13.54 -2.65
CA ALA A 47 9.45 -14.19 -1.44
C ALA A 47 9.02 -15.63 -1.70
N VAL A 48 8.34 -15.94 -2.81
CA VAL A 48 7.96 -17.32 -3.14
C VAL A 48 9.19 -18.24 -3.18
N VAL A 49 10.24 -17.81 -3.87
CA VAL A 49 11.48 -18.57 -3.98
C VAL A 49 12.16 -18.70 -2.61
N ALA A 50 12.37 -17.59 -1.91
CA ALA A 50 13.08 -17.57 -0.63
C ALA A 50 12.35 -18.32 0.49
N VAL A 51 11.01 -18.27 0.52
CA VAL A 51 10.19 -19.03 1.47
C VAL A 51 10.34 -20.52 1.22
N THR A 52 10.33 -20.94 -0.06
CA THR A 52 10.51 -22.36 -0.42
C THR A 52 11.89 -22.85 0.05
N GLU A 53 12.95 -22.08 -0.23
CA GLU A 53 14.31 -22.40 0.24
C GLU A 53 14.40 -22.45 1.76
N ALA A 54 13.82 -21.46 2.46
CA ALA A 54 13.86 -21.38 3.92
C ALA A 54 13.10 -22.53 4.60
N VAL A 55 11.94 -22.92 4.07
CA VAL A 55 11.17 -24.06 4.59
C VAL A 55 11.93 -25.38 4.39
N VAL A 56 12.54 -25.59 3.22
CA VAL A 56 13.36 -26.79 2.94
C VAL A 56 14.57 -26.85 3.89
N ALA A 57 15.18 -25.71 4.18
CA ALA A 57 16.29 -25.60 5.13
C ALA A 57 15.87 -25.64 6.62
N GLY A 58 14.57 -25.75 6.93
CA GLY A 58 14.06 -25.75 8.30
C GLY A 58 14.10 -24.39 9.00
N ASN A 59 14.40 -23.30 8.28
CA ASN A 59 14.46 -21.95 8.83
C ASN A 59 13.08 -21.24 8.72
N TYR A 60 12.14 -21.69 9.55
CA TYR A 60 10.76 -21.22 9.51
C TYR A 60 10.62 -19.74 9.87
N LEU A 61 11.50 -19.21 10.72
CA LEU A 61 11.44 -17.79 11.08
C LEU A 61 11.75 -16.90 9.89
N VAL A 62 12.79 -17.22 9.11
CA VAL A 62 13.12 -16.52 7.85
C VAL A 62 11.98 -16.65 6.84
N ALA A 63 11.33 -17.82 6.75
CA ALA A 63 10.17 -18.00 5.89
C ALA A 63 9.02 -17.05 6.29
N VAL A 64 8.67 -17.01 7.58
CA VAL A 64 7.59 -16.17 8.10
C VAL A 64 7.88 -14.68 7.90
N THR A 65 9.08 -14.21 8.27
CA THR A 65 9.44 -12.79 8.11
C THR A 65 9.42 -12.37 6.63
N THR A 66 9.83 -13.27 5.73
CA THR A 66 9.79 -13.03 4.27
C THR A 66 8.35 -12.93 3.75
N ILE A 67 7.44 -13.79 4.22
CA ILE A 67 6.00 -13.71 3.89
C ILE A 67 5.43 -12.39 4.37
N VAL A 68 5.68 -12.02 5.64
CA VAL A 68 5.16 -10.78 6.22
C VAL A 68 5.69 -9.55 5.47
N ALA A 69 6.99 -9.54 5.12
CA ALA A 69 7.58 -8.46 4.34
C ALA A 69 6.88 -8.29 2.98
N ALA A 70 6.67 -9.37 2.23
CA ALA A 70 6.00 -9.32 0.93
C ALA A 70 4.52 -8.89 1.06
N LEU A 71 3.78 -9.46 2.01
CA LEU A 71 2.37 -9.15 2.21
C LEU A 71 2.14 -7.70 2.63
N THR A 72 2.96 -7.19 3.55
CA THR A 72 2.83 -5.80 4.02
C THR A 72 3.20 -4.82 2.90
N TRP A 73 4.22 -5.13 2.09
CA TRP A 73 4.55 -4.32 0.93
C TRP A 73 3.40 -4.29 -0.09
N LEU A 74 2.84 -5.46 -0.40
CA LEU A 74 1.71 -5.60 -1.31
C LEU A 74 0.48 -4.85 -0.79
N ALA A 75 0.14 -5.00 0.49
CA ALA A 75 -0.96 -4.26 1.13
C ALA A 75 -0.74 -2.75 1.09
N GLY A 76 0.52 -2.29 1.26
CA GLY A 76 0.94 -0.91 1.07
C GLY A 76 0.62 -0.40 -0.35
N CYS A 77 1.12 -1.09 -1.39
CA CYS A 77 0.84 -0.73 -2.79
C CYS A 77 -0.67 -0.72 -3.08
N VAL A 78 -1.40 -1.79 -2.73
CA VAL A 78 -2.85 -1.88 -2.96
C VAL A 78 -3.60 -0.73 -2.27
N GLY A 79 -3.24 -0.42 -1.02
CA GLY A 79 -3.87 0.64 -0.26
C GLY A 79 -3.62 2.04 -0.86
N VAL A 80 -2.41 2.29 -1.37
CA VAL A 80 -2.07 3.54 -2.08
C VAL A 80 -2.82 3.65 -3.40
N VAL A 81 -2.90 2.56 -4.18
CA VAL A 81 -3.61 2.54 -5.47
C VAL A 81 -5.11 2.85 -5.32
N HIS A 82 -5.77 2.26 -4.31
CA HIS A 82 -7.21 2.44 -4.13
C HIS A 82 -7.57 3.79 -3.49
N ASN A 83 -6.66 4.38 -2.71
CA ASN A 83 -6.77 5.72 -2.10
C ASN A 83 -8.09 6.03 -1.33
N GLY A 84 -8.86 5.02 -0.90
CA GLY A 84 -10.06 5.20 -0.07
C GLY A 84 -9.74 5.48 1.41
N LYS A 85 -10.67 6.04 2.19
CA LYS A 85 -10.44 6.39 3.63
C LYS A 85 -9.95 5.21 4.47
N ARG A 86 -10.54 4.02 4.28
CA ARG A 86 -10.11 2.78 4.96
C ARG A 86 -8.77 2.26 4.38
N MET A 87 -8.63 2.26 3.06
CA MET A 87 -7.42 1.80 2.36
C MET A 87 -6.19 2.64 2.67
N ARG A 88 -6.35 3.95 2.93
CA ARG A 88 -5.26 4.82 3.39
C ARG A 88 -4.75 4.45 4.78
N ARG A 89 -5.64 4.02 5.68
CA ARG A 89 -5.22 3.51 7.00
C ARG A 89 -4.45 2.21 6.85
N LEU A 90 -4.95 1.30 6.02
CA LEU A 90 -4.25 0.06 5.69
C LEU A 90 -2.86 0.34 5.12
N ALA A 91 -2.77 1.22 4.11
CA ALA A 91 -1.50 1.62 3.51
C ALA A 91 -0.54 2.21 4.57
N ALA A 92 -1.01 3.13 5.41
CA ALA A 92 -0.19 3.72 6.46
C ALA A 92 0.36 2.68 7.43
N ILE A 93 -0.48 1.74 7.88
CA ILE A 93 -0.05 0.64 8.77
C ILE A 93 0.97 -0.24 8.05
N ALA A 94 0.71 -0.63 6.79
CA ALA A 94 1.60 -1.49 6.04
C ALA A 94 2.98 -0.84 5.81
N TRP A 95 3.01 0.46 5.49
CA TRP A 95 4.26 1.20 5.33
C TRP A 95 5.00 1.41 6.64
N LEU A 96 4.29 1.62 7.76
CA LEU A 96 4.91 1.66 9.08
C LEU A 96 5.54 0.31 9.45
N ILE A 97 4.85 -0.80 9.19
CA ILE A 97 5.42 -2.13 9.39
C ILE A 97 6.66 -2.33 8.52
N ASN A 98 6.65 -1.88 7.27
CA ASN A 98 7.82 -1.98 6.40
C ASN A 98 8.99 -1.12 6.89
N LEU A 99 8.72 0.07 7.44
CA LEU A 99 9.76 0.93 8.02
C LEU A 99 10.38 0.28 9.26
N LEU A 100 9.54 -0.27 10.14
CA LEU A 100 9.98 -1.00 11.34
C LEU A 100 10.74 -2.28 10.96
N GLY A 101 10.27 -3.00 9.94
CA GLY A 101 10.93 -4.19 9.40
C GLY A 101 12.31 -3.89 8.84
N ALA A 102 12.47 -2.79 8.08
CA ALA A 102 13.77 -2.32 7.63
C ALA A 102 14.71 -1.97 8.80
N GLY A 103 14.19 -1.36 9.86
CA GLY A 103 14.94 -1.12 11.10
C GLY A 103 15.37 -2.42 11.80
N ALA A 104 14.46 -3.39 11.91
CA ALA A 104 14.76 -4.69 12.50
C ALA A 104 15.83 -5.45 11.68
N GLY A 105 15.78 -5.38 10.36
CA GLY A 105 16.77 -6.03 9.50
C GLY A 105 18.15 -5.37 9.47
N LEU A 106 18.30 -4.15 10.00
CA LEU A 106 19.62 -3.58 10.31
C LEU A 106 20.22 -4.15 11.60
N ILE A 107 19.38 -4.50 12.58
CA ILE A 107 19.81 -4.97 13.90
C ILE A 107 20.03 -6.48 13.90
N TRP A 108 19.14 -7.23 13.24
CA TRP A 108 19.13 -8.69 13.21
C TRP A 108 18.98 -9.25 11.78
N PRO A 109 19.95 -9.00 10.88
CA PRO A 109 19.86 -9.41 9.47
C PRO A 109 19.70 -10.92 9.27
N GLU A 110 20.14 -11.76 10.21
CA GLU A 110 20.07 -13.22 10.16
C GLU A 110 18.65 -13.79 10.12
N TYR A 111 17.64 -13.02 10.58
CA TYR A 111 16.23 -13.43 10.54
C TYR A 111 15.51 -13.06 9.25
N PHE A 112 16.21 -12.46 8.29
CA PHE A 112 15.63 -12.01 7.04
C PHE A 112 16.36 -12.66 5.87
N ALA A 113 15.61 -13.15 4.88
CA ALA A 113 16.23 -13.61 3.64
C ALA A 113 16.95 -12.42 2.99
N ARG A 114 18.12 -12.65 2.39
CA ARG A 114 18.89 -11.58 1.69
C ARG A 114 18.06 -10.80 0.66
N VAL A 115 17.03 -11.44 0.11
CA VAL A 115 16.14 -10.89 -0.93
C VAL A 115 14.93 -10.17 -0.34
N SER A 116 14.75 -10.22 0.98
CA SER A 116 13.70 -9.50 1.67
C SER A 116 13.95 -7.99 1.56
N PRO A 117 12.91 -7.17 1.37
CA PRO A 117 13.06 -5.71 1.40
C PRO A 117 13.51 -5.18 2.77
N TRP A 118 13.48 -6.01 3.83
CA TRP A 118 13.89 -5.65 5.18
C TRP A 118 15.35 -5.97 5.48
N PHE A 119 15.96 -6.94 4.78
CA PHE A 119 17.34 -7.36 5.02
C PHE A 119 18.29 -6.16 4.90
N GLU A 120 18.99 -5.82 5.99
CA GLU A 120 19.87 -4.65 6.10
C GLU A 120 19.22 -3.36 5.54
N ALA A 121 17.95 -3.12 5.90
CA ALA A 121 17.14 -2.00 5.37
C ALA A 121 17.01 -1.96 3.84
N GLY A 122 17.06 -3.12 3.18
CA GLY A 122 16.91 -3.24 1.74
C GLY A 122 18.21 -2.99 0.96
N SER A 123 19.37 -3.27 1.56
CA SER A 123 20.70 -3.06 0.95
C SER A 123 20.84 -3.79 -0.40
N THR A 124 20.27 -4.98 -0.53
CA THR A 124 20.20 -5.78 -1.78
C THR A 124 19.60 -5.02 -2.96
N TYR A 125 18.79 -4.00 -2.69
CA TYR A 125 18.10 -3.18 -3.67
C TYR A 125 18.57 -1.72 -3.62
N TYR A 126 19.81 -1.47 -3.18
CA TYR A 126 20.37 -0.13 -3.03
C TYR A 126 19.49 0.80 -2.17
N TYR A 127 18.89 0.25 -1.11
CA TYR A 127 17.98 0.96 -0.18
C TYR A 127 16.71 1.56 -0.81
N LEU A 128 16.43 1.24 -2.08
CA LEU A 128 15.18 1.62 -2.76
C LEU A 128 13.92 1.19 -1.99
N PRO A 129 13.86 0.03 -1.30
CA PRO A 129 12.68 -0.35 -0.55
C PRO A 129 12.40 0.64 0.60
N THR A 130 13.40 0.90 1.45
CA THR A 130 13.25 1.85 2.56
C THR A 130 12.95 3.26 2.07
N LEU A 131 13.61 3.71 0.98
CA LEU A 131 13.32 5.00 0.38
C LEU A 131 11.87 5.07 -0.13
N GLY A 132 11.39 4.01 -0.80
CA GLY A 132 10.01 3.90 -1.27
C GLY A 132 8.99 3.99 -0.14
N VAL A 133 9.28 3.35 1.01
CA VAL A 133 8.44 3.42 2.22
C VAL A 133 8.35 4.86 2.75
N VAL A 134 9.49 5.54 2.88
CA VAL A 134 9.53 6.94 3.36
C VAL A 134 8.75 7.86 2.43
N VAL A 135 8.95 7.72 1.11
CA VAL A 135 8.21 8.50 0.10
C VAL A 135 6.71 8.19 0.18
N ALA A 136 6.31 6.92 0.34
CA ALA A 136 4.91 6.54 0.44
C ALA A 136 4.24 7.11 1.71
N LEU A 137 4.93 7.10 2.85
CA LEU A 137 4.45 7.71 4.09
C LEU A 137 4.34 9.24 3.98
N ALA A 138 5.36 9.90 3.42
CA ALA A 138 5.34 11.34 3.16
C ALA A 138 4.17 11.72 2.24
N TRP A 139 3.95 10.94 1.18
CA TRP A 139 2.82 11.11 0.27
C TRP A 139 1.47 10.94 0.98
N LEU A 140 1.31 9.90 1.81
CA LEU A 140 0.10 9.68 2.60
C LEU A 140 -0.14 10.77 3.63
N ALA A 141 0.90 11.39 4.18
CA ALA A 141 0.79 12.51 5.11
C ALA A 141 0.36 13.79 4.38
N TRP A 142 1.00 14.11 3.24
CA TRP A 142 0.69 15.30 2.44
C TRP A 142 -0.71 15.26 1.84
N SER A 143 -1.13 14.12 1.32
CA SER A 143 -2.41 13.98 0.61
C SER A 143 -3.65 13.97 1.52
N ARG A 144 -3.54 14.35 2.81
CA ARG A 144 -4.67 14.38 3.76
C ARG A 144 -5.52 15.65 3.54
N PRO A 145 -6.79 15.55 3.11
CA PRO A 145 -7.66 16.73 2.94
C PRO A 145 -7.93 17.49 4.25
N ALA A 146 -7.86 16.82 5.41
CA ALA A 146 -8.08 17.46 6.72
C ALA A 146 -7.03 18.51 7.10
N ALA A 147 -5.82 18.46 6.54
CA ALA A 147 -4.77 19.45 6.79
C ALA A 147 -5.03 20.79 6.05
N LEU A 148 -5.89 20.77 5.04
CA LEU A 148 -6.30 21.98 4.29
C LEU A 148 -7.55 22.62 4.90
N ALA A 149 -8.48 21.83 5.45
CA ALA A 149 -9.67 22.34 6.12
C ALA A 149 -9.38 23.00 7.49
N ALA A 150 -8.24 22.72 8.12
CA ALA A 150 -7.78 23.39 9.34
C ALA A 150 -6.97 24.67 9.06
N ARG A 151 -6.79 25.04 7.79
CA ARG A 151 -6.08 26.26 7.34
C ARG A 151 -7.02 27.30 6.72
N GLN A 152 -8.33 27.05 6.74
CA GLN A 152 -9.39 28.01 6.42
C GLN A 152 -10.17 28.32 7.69
#